data_AF-A0A9P7YFA4-F1
#
_entry.id   AF-A0A9P7YFA4-F1
#
_cell.length_a   1.000
_cell.length_b   1.000
_cell.length_c   1.000
_cell.angle_alpha   90.00
_cell.angle_beta   90.00
_cell.angle_gamma   90.00
#
_symmetry.space_group_name_H-M   'P 1'
#
loop_
_entity.id
_entity.type
_entity.pdbx_description
1 polymer ?
#
loop_
_entity_poly.entity_id
_entity_poly.type
_entity_poly.pdbx_seq_one_letter_code
_entity_poly.pdbx_strand_id
1 'polypeptide(L)'
;YDRLLSRITGVERKDLVKRLFRWIVCSRRPLQVAEICEAIAFTIDDDFWDTTNISTNLERIIRVCGNLVVLDDTADTLQLAHYTVQQYLIRGNNANSSHFQFSLQGADDLLGEVCVAYLNFSDFETQSPFTKTVELFQA
;
A
#
# COMPACT_ATOMS: atom_id res chain seq x y z
N TYR A 1 0.03 -1.95 22.08
CA TYR A 1 0.23 -2.26 20.66
C TYR A 1 1.53 -3.04 20.42
N ASP A 2 2.64 -2.72 21.09
CA ASP A 2 3.91 -3.46 20.96
C ASP A 2 3.80 -4.98 21.07
N ARG A 3 3.03 -5.51 22.05
CA ARG A 3 2.83 -6.96 22.21
C ARG A 3 2.11 -7.64 21.03
N LEU A 4 1.25 -6.92 20.31
CA LEU A 4 0.56 -7.45 19.13
C LEU A 4 1.50 -7.41 17.93
N LEU A 5 2.19 -6.27 17.75
CA LEU A 5 3.15 -6.05 16.68
C LEU A 5 4.42 -6.91 16.83
N SER A 6 4.80 -7.29 18.05
CA SER A 6 5.93 -8.20 18.30
C SER A 6 5.66 -9.63 17.85
N ARG A 7 4.39 -10.03 17.66
CA ARG A 7 4.02 -11.32 17.10
C ARG A 7 4.31 -11.41 15.59
N ILE A 8 4.46 -10.26 14.94
CA ILE A 8 4.82 -10.16 13.53
C ILE A 8 6.31 -10.44 13.40
N THR A 9 6.64 -11.67 12.99
CA THR A 9 8.03 -12.15 12.83
C THR A 9 8.41 -12.25 11.36
N GLY A 10 9.71 -12.11 11.06
CA GLY A 10 10.20 -12.10 9.67
C GLY A 10 10.23 -10.70 9.06
N VAL A 11 11.31 -10.39 8.35
CA VAL A 11 11.58 -9.04 7.83
C VAL A 11 10.55 -8.64 6.78
N GLU A 12 10.29 -9.51 5.79
CA GLU A 12 9.30 -9.27 4.73
C GLU A 12 7.89 -9.01 5.27
N ARG A 13 7.43 -9.83 6.23
CA ARG A 13 6.11 -9.65 6.85
C ARG A 13 6.01 -8.34 7.61
N LYS A 14 7.06 -7.95 8.32
CA LYS A 14 7.10 -6.65 9.01
C LYS A 14 7.01 -5.51 8.00
N ASP A 15 7.71 -5.62 6.87
CA ASP A 15 7.72 -4.58 5.85
C ASP A 15 6.34 -4.43 5.19
N LEU A 16 5.72 -5.53 4.78
CA LEU A 16 4.35 -5.56 4.24
C LEU A 16 3.34 -4.91 5.20
N VAL A 17 3.39 -5.26 6.48
CA VAL A 17 2.49 -4.69 7.50
C VAL A 17 2.74 -3.19 7.70
N LYS A 18 3.99 -2.73 7.62
CA LYS A 18 4.28 -1.28 7.69
C LYS A 18 3.71 -0.54 6.49
N ARG A 19 3.86 -1.07 5.28
CA ARG A 19 3.28 -0.49 4.06
C ARG A 19 1.77 -0.43 4.18
N LEU A 20 1.15 -1.52 4.61
CA LEU A 20 -0.29 -1.57 4.87
C LEU A 20 -0.72 -0.43 5.79
N PHE A 21 -0.05 -0.26 6.93
CA PHE A 21 -0.39 0.83 7.87
C PHE A 21 -0.18 2.21 7.27
N ARG A 22 0.87 2.44 6.49
CA ARG A 22 1.09 3.72 5.80
C ARG A 22 -0.06 4.01 4.83
N TRP A 23 -0.44 3.04 4.00
CA TRP A 23 -1.55 3.16 3.06
C TRP A 23 -2.87 3.47 3.77
N ILE A 24 -3.24 2.71 4.81
CA ILE A 24 -4.50 2.96 5.54
C ILE A 24 -4.50 4.33 6.23
N VAL A 25 -3.37 4.77 6.79
CA VAL A 25 -3.28 6.03 7.56
C VAL A 25 -3.22 7.27 6.66
N CYS A 26 -2.52 7.20 5.53
CA CYS A 26 -2.31 8.37 4.66
C CYS A 26 -3.40 8.52 3.59
N SER A 27 -4.18 7.46 3.34
CA SER A 27 -5.26 7.53 2.36
C SER A 27 -6.37 8.47 2.81
N ARG A 28 -6.82 9.34 1.90
CA ARG A 28 -7.92 10.30 2.14
C ARG A 28 -9.29 9.63 2.27
N ARG A 29 -9.45 8.46 1.66
CA ARG A 29 -10.65 7.63 1.73
C ARG A 29 -10.26 6.21 2.15
N PRO A 30 -11.20 5.41 2.69
CA PRO A 30 -11.00 3.98 2.81
C PRO A 30 -10.63 3.38 1.45
N LEU A 31 -9.56 2.58 1.44
CA LEU A 31 -9.12 1.87 0.26
C LEU A 31 -9.84 0.52 0.19
N GLN A 32 -10.20 0.12 -1.03
CA GLN A 32 -10.71 -1.21 -1.28
C GLN A 32 -9.62 -2.25 -1.05
N VAL A 33 -10.04 -3.47 -0.75
CA VAL A 33 -9.15 -4.61 -0.59
C VAL A 33 -8.23 -4.79 -1.80
N ALA A 34 -8.78 -4.74 -3.00
CA ALA A 34 -8.02 -4.88 -4.24
C ALA A 34 -6.96 -3.77 -4.41
N GLU A 35 -7.31 -2.52 -4.07
CA GLU A 35 -6.40 -1.37 -4.15
C GLU A 35 -5.24 -1.52 -3.17
N ILE A 36 -5.51 -1.94 -1.93
CA ILE A 36 -4.46 -2.16 -0.93
C ILE A 36 -3.54 -3.29 -1.34
N CYS A 37 -4.12 -4.39 -1.82
CA CYS A 37 -3.41 -5.56 -2.33
C CYS A 37 -2.36 -5.15 -3.38
N GLU A 38 -2.77 -4.37 -4.36
CA GLU A 38 -1.92 -3.79 -5.39
C GLU A 38 -0.86 -2.86 -4.79
N ALA A 39 -1.29 -1.95 -3.93
CA ALA A 39 -0.44 -0.90 -3.37
C ALA A 39 0.66 -1.40 -2.42
N ILE A 40 0.45 -2.55 -1.73
CA ILE A 40 1.46 -3.16 -0.85
C ILE A 40 2.41 -4.10 -1.59
N ALA A 41 1.99 -4.64 -2.74
CA ALA A 41 2.78 -5.56 -3.56
C ALA A 41 3.94 -4.83 -4.26
N PHE A 42 3.78 -3.53 -4.51
CA PHE A 42 4.72 -2.72 -5.25
C PHE A 42 5.77 -2.03 -4.35
N THR A 43 7.01 -1.91 -4.84
CA THR A 43 8.08 -1.05 -4.31
C THR A 43 8.61 -0.08 -5.34
N ILE A 44 9.20 1.02 -4.88
CA ILE A 44 9.92 1.99 -5.73
C ILE A 44 11.01 1.30 -6.59
N ASP A 45 11.54 0.17 -6.13
CA ASP A 45 12.59 -0.60 -6.79
C ASP A 45 12.07 -1.62 -7.83
N ASP A 46 10.75 -1.82 -7.94
CA ASP A 46 10.17 -2.74 -8.93
C ASP A 46 9.97 -2.01 -10.26
N ASP A 47 10.44 -2.59 -11.36
CA ASP A 47 10.31 -2.03 -12.72
C ASP A 47 9.06 -2.52 -13.47
N PHE A 48 8.36 -3.54 -12.94
CA PHE A 48 7.25 -4.20 -13.62
C PHE A 48 6.16 -4.69 -12.67
N TRP A 49 4.95 -4.78 -13.22
CA TRP A 49 3.76 -5.25 -12.53
C TRP A 49 3.71 -6.79 -12.45
N ASP A 50 4.02 -7.37 -11.27
CA ASP A 50 3.85 -8.81 -11.02
C ASP A 50 2.52 -9.13 -10.30
N THR A 51 1.52 -9.54 -11.08
CA THR A 51 0.18 -9.90 -10.59
C THR A 51 0.12 -11.19 -9.79
N THR A 52 1.14 -12.05 -9.86
CA THR A 52 1.02 -13.44 -9.41
C THR A 52 0.99 -13.60 -7.88
N ASN A 53 1.40 -12.58 -7.12
CA ASN A 53 1.61 -12.66 -5.68
C ASN A 53 0.59 -11.86 -4.84
N ILE A 54 -0.38 -11.21 -5.48
CA ILE A 54 -1.18 -10.15 -4.85
C ILE A 54 -2.21 -10.71 -3.86
N SER A 55 -3.05 -11.66 -4.28
CA SER A 55 -4.19 -12.14 -3.48
C SER A 55 -3.80 -13.02 -2.30
N THR A 56 -2.73 -13.83 -2.41
CA THR A 56 -2.29 -14.72 -1.32
C THR A 56 -1.68 -13.96 -0.14
N ASN A 57 -1.18 -12.75 -0.38
CA ASN A 57 -0.53 -11.96 0.66
C ASN A 57 -1.53 -11.27 1.59
N LEU A 58 -2.68 -10.81 1.11
CA LEU A 58 -3.57 -9.99 1.93
C LEU A 58 -4.21 -10.75 3.10
N GLU A 59 -4.86 -11.89 2.86
CA GLU A 59 -5.49 -12.66 3.96
C GLU A 59 -4.47 -13.02 5.05
N ARG A 60 -3.25 -13.36 4.61
CA ARG A 60 -2.12 -13.63 5.50
C ARG A 60 -1.72 -12.39 6.27
N ILE A 61 -1.67 -11.22 5.63
CA ILE A 61 -1.33 -9.94 6.28
C ILE A 61 -2.42 -9.52 7.26
N ILE A 62 -3.70 -9.60 6.90
CA ILE A 62 -4.84 -9.29 7.79
C ILE A 62 -4.78 -10.18 9.03
N ARG A 63 -4.58 -11.49 8.83
CA ARG A 63 -4.45 -12.45 9.94
C ARG A 63 -3.24 -12.16 10.84
N VAL A 64 -2.14 -11.67 10.26
CA VAL A 64 -0.93 -11.27 11.02
C VAL A 64 -1.15 -9.95 11.78
N CYS A 65 -1.89 -9.01 11.19
CA CYS A 65 -2.30 -7.76 11.85
C CYS A 65 -3.30 -8.03 12.97
N GLY A 66 -4.05 -9.13 12.91
CA GLY A 66 -5.04 -9.52 13.91
C GLY A 66 -6.05 -8.39 14.13
N ASN A 67 -6.26 -8.00 15.38
CA ASN A 67 -7.27 -6.99 15.73
C ASN A 67 -6.80 -5.53 15.54
N LEU A 68 -5.77 -5.30 14.72
CA LEU A 68 -5.29 -3.94 14.40
C LEU A 68 -5.98 -3.35 13.17
N VAL A 69 -6.48 -4.22 12.29
CA VAL A 69 -7.22 -3.87 11.08
C VAL A 69 -8.55 -4.61 11.08
N VAL A 70 -9.54 -4.02 10.43
CA VAL A 70 -10.88 -4.60 10.25
C VAL A 70 -11.23 -4.49 8.78
N LEU A 71 -11.73 -5.58 8.23
CA LEU A 71 -12.34 -5.62 6.92
C LEU A 71 -13.82 -5.26 7.07
N ASP A 72 -14.27 -4.29 6.28
CA ASP A 72 -15.70 -4.00 6.12
C ASP A 72 -16.26 -4.87 4.99
N ASP A 73 -16.95 -5.95 5.36
CA ASP A 73 -17.55 -6.89 4.40
C ASP A 73 -18.61 -6.25 3.48
N THR A 74 -19.16 -5.10 3.87
CA THR A 74 -20.21 -4.43 3.07
C THR A 74 -19.62 -3.53 1.99
N ALA A 75 -18.51 -2.85 2.29
CA ALA A 75 -17.86 -1.91 1.39
C ALA A 75 -16.59 -2.49 0.73
N ASP A 76 -16.16 -3.69 1.14
CA ASP A 76 -14.89 -4.32 0.76
C ASP A 76 -13.68 -3.40 1.01
N THR A 77 -13.69 -2.68 2.14
CA THR A 77 -12.62 -1.74 2.51
C THR A 77 -11.89 -2.20 3.76
N LEU A 78 -10.59 -1.93 3.82
CA LEU A 78 -9.79 -2.23 4.99
C LEU A 78 -9.51 -0.96 5.79
N GLN A 79 -9.76 -1.01 7.09
CA GLN A 79 -9.58 0.13 7.99
C GLN A 79 -8.86 -0.29 9.26
N LEU A 80 -8.36 0.68 10.03
CA LEU A 80 -7.83 0.39 11.36
C LEU A 80 -8.98 0.03 12.30
N ALA A 81 -8.76 -0.96 13.16
CA ALA A 81 -9.78 -1.40 14.12
C ALA A 81 -10.20 -0.31 15.11
N HIS A 82 -9.31 0.64 15.40
CA HIS A 82 -9.59 1.75 16.30
C HIS A 82 -8.67 2.94 16.03
N TYR A 83 -9.16 4.17 16.25
CA TYR A 83 -8.40 5.41 16.03
C TYR A 83 -7.10 5.48 16.86
N THR A 84 -7.07 4.81 18.01
CA THR A 84 -5.87 4.75 18.87
C THR A 84 -4.73 3.95 18.24
N VAL A 85 -5.01 3.07 17.28
CA VAL A 85 -3.98 2.39 16.48
C VAL A 85 -3.25 3.42 15.62
N GLN A 86 -3.99 4.31 14.96
CA GLN A 86 -3.42 5.40 14.17
C GLN A 86 -2.56 6.32 15.04
N GLN A 87 -3.07 6.72 16.21
CA GLN A 87 -2.31 7.54 17.16
C GLN A 87 -1.01 6.87 17.59
N TYR A 88 -1.02 5.56 17.81
CA TYR A 88 0.17 4.80 18.15
C TYR A 88 1.19 4.74 17.00
N LEU A 89 0.73 4.57 15.76
CA LEU A 89 1.59 4.51 14.57
C LEU A 89 2.27 5.85 14.28
N ILE A 90 1.56 6.97 14.49
CA ILE A 90 2.06 8.33 14.19
C ILE A 90 2.96 8.89 15.31
N ARG A 91 2.95 8.30 16.52
CA ARG A 91 3.63 8.84 17.73
C ARG A 91 5.17 8.83 17.71
N GLY A 92 5.79 8.54 16.57
CA GLY A 92 7.23 8.30 16.44
C GLY A 92 8.07 9.57 16.48
N ASN A 93 8.28 10.15 17.67
CA ASN A 93 9.41 11.06 17.92
C ASN A 93 10.06 10.84 19.31
N ASN A 94 9.80 9.68 19.92
CA ASN A 94 10.32 9.34 21.23
C ASN A 94 11.44 8.31 21.01
N ALA A 95 12.57 8.46 21.69
CA ALA A 95 13.82 7.69 21.52
C ALA A 95 13.71 6.13 21.60
N ASN A 96 12.51 5.58 21.79
CA ASN A 96 12.19 4.16 21.82
C ASN A 96 11.24 3.79 20.67
N SER A 97 11.52 4.28 19.46
CA SER A 97 10.66 4.10 18.29
C SER A 97 10.45 2.63 17.97
N SER A 98 9.25 2.11 18.21
CA SER A 98 8.86 0.77 17.79
C SER A 98 8.98 0.68 16.26
N HIS A 99 9.40 -0.47 15.72
CA HIS A 99 9.66 -0.66 14.28
C HIS A 99 8.52 -0.25 13.33
N PHE A 100 7.29 -0.11 13.84
CA PHE A 100 6.08 0.20 13.08
C PHE A 100 5.64 1.68 13.17
N GLN A 101 6.34 2.51 13.94
CA GLN A 101 6.04 3.94 14.03
C GLN A 101 6.63 4.69 12.83
N PHE A 102 5.92 5.70 12.35
CA PHE A 102 6.34 6.55 11.25
C PHE A 102 5.79 7.97 11.41
N SER A 103 6.44 8.96 10.79
CA SER A 103 5.89 10.30 10.67
C SER A 103 4.86 10.33 9.53
N LEU A 104 3.79 11.11 9.69
CA LEU A 104 2.78 11.25 8.64
C LEU A 104 3.40 11.83 7.36
N GLN A 105 4.26 12.84 7.51
CA GLN A 105 4.94 13.47 6.38
C GLN A 105 5.85 12.48 5.63
N GLY A 106 6.69 11.72 6.34
CA GLY A 106 7.57 10.75 5.69
C GLY A 106 6.82 9.56 5.07
N ALA A 107 5.62 9.25 5.57
CA ALA A 107 4.75 8.27 4.92
C ALA A 107 4.09 8.85 3.66
N ASP A 108 3.61 10.10 3.71
CA ASP A 108 3.03 10.79 2.55
C ASP A 108 4.05 10.94 1.40
N ASP A 109 5.26 11.40 1.72
CA ASP A 109 6.36 11.55 0.75
C ASP A 109 6.68 10.20 0.08
N LEU A 110 6.86 9.14 0.87
CA LEU A 110 7.15 7.80 0.35
C LEU A 110 6.01 7.28 -0.54
N LEU A 111 4.76 7.43 -0.11
CA LEU A 111 3.62 6.99 -0.90
C LEU A 111 3.50 7.80 -2.19
N GLY A 112 3.86 9.08 -2.17
CA GLY A 112 3.97 9.91 -3.36
C GLY A 112 5.00 9.36 -4.36
N GLU A 113 6.19 9.01 -3.89
CA GLU A 113 7.23 8.36 -4.71
C GLU A 113 6.75 7.03 -5.31
N VAL A 114 6.08 6.20 -4.50
CA VAL A 114 5.48 4.93 -4.95
C VAL A 114 4.41 5.19 -6.04
N CYS A 115 3.54 6.19 -5.87
CA CYS A 115 2.56 6.54 -6.90
C CYS A 115 3.23 6.98 -8.20
N VAL A 116 4.28 7.79 -8.13
CA VAL A 116 5.03 8.24 -9.31
C VAL A 116 5.72 7.08 -10.01
N ALA A 117 6.35 6.19 -9.24
CA ALA A 117 7.01 5.01 -9.79
C ALA A 117 6.01 4.07 -10.50
N TYR A 118 4.83 3.85 -9.90
CA TYR A 118 3.74 3.09 -10.52
C TYR A 118 3.27 3.72 -11.84
N LEU A 119 3.11 5.05 -11.89
CA LEU A 119 2.71 5.76 -13.11
C LEU A 119 3.80 5.73 -14.20
N ASN A 120 5.06 5.55 -13.82
CA ASN A 120 6.19 5.46 -14.74
C ASN A 120 6.42 4.04 -15.28
N PHE A 121 5.53 3.11 -14.98
CA PHE A 121 5.59 1.75 -15.52
C PHE A 121 5.42 1.73 -17.04
N SER A 122 6.31 0.98 -17.68
CA SER A 122 6.32 0.76 -19.14
C SER A 122 5.02 0.17 -19.68
N ASP A 123 4.18 -0.43 -18.82
CA ASP A 123 2.84 -0.91 -19.16
C ASP A 123 1.92 0.20 -19.71
N PHE A 124 2.10 1.46 -19.26
CA PHE A 124 1.34 2.60 -19.78
C PHE A 124 1.89 3.16 -21.10
N GLU A 125 3.16 2.89 -21.45
CA GLU A 125 3.70 3.30 -22.75
C GLU A 125 3.07 2.52 -23.91
N THR A 126 2.50 1.34 -23.65
CA THR A 126 1.90 0.49 -24.69
C THR A 126 0.49 0.94 -25.11
N GLN A 127 -0.09 1.96 -24.46
CA GLN A 127 -1.42 2.50 -24.78
C GLN A 127 -1.40 3.87 -25.48
N SER A 128 -0.42 4.11 -26.36
CA SER A 128 -0.59 5.14 -27.41
C SER A 128 -1.16 4.52 -28.70
N PRO A 129 -2.47 4.64 -28.99
CA PRO A 129 -2.98 4.44 -30.34
C PRO A 129 -2.81 5.69 -31.22
N PHE A 130 -1.90 6.63 -30.89
CA PHE A 130 -1.76 7.89 -31.63
C PHE A 130 -0.96 7.82 -32.94
N THR A 131 -0.93 6.65 -33.58
CA THR A 131 -0.36 6.51 -34.94
C THR A 131 -1.18 5.56 -35.81
N LYS A 132 -2.48 5.83 -35.96
CA LYS A 132 -3.20 5.41 -37.17
C LYS A 132 -4.23 6.48 -37.53
N THR A 133 -4.00 7.12 -38.67
CA THR A 133 -4.95 7.61 -39.69
C THR A 133 -4.58 9.01 -40.21
N VAL A 134 -3.47 9.12 -40.96
CA VAL A 134 -3.27 10.26 -41.88
C VAL A 134 -2.70 9.76 -43.22
N GLU A 135 -3.26 8.70 -43.81
CA GLU A 135 -2.95 8.33 -45.22
C GLU A 135 -4.18 7.73 -45.92
N LEU A 136 -5.33 8.43 -45.92
CA LEU A 136 -6.46 8.07 -46.80
C LEU A 136 -7.14 9.24 -47.53
N PHE A 137 -6.48 10.41 -47.66
CA PHE A 137 -6.98 11.45 -48.57
C PHE A 137 -5.84 12.20 -49.26
N GLN A 138 -5.31 11.59 -50.32
CA GLN A 138 -4.85 12.34 -51.50
C GLN A 138 -5.60 11.78 -52.71
N ALA A 139 -6.64 12.50 -53.09
CA ALA A 139 -7.29 12.44 -54.40
C ALA A 139 -6.81 13.64 -55.21
#